data_AF-E6SLX0-F1
#
_entry.id   AF-E6SLX0-F1
#
_cell.length_a   1.000
_cell.length_b   1.000
_cell.length_c   1.000
_cell.angle_alpha   90.00
_cell.angle_beta   90.00
_cell.angle_gamma   90.00
#
_symmetry.space_group_name_H-M   'P 1'
#
loop_
_entity.id
_entity.type
_entity.pdbx_description
1 polymer ?
#
loop_
_entity_poly.entity_id
_entity_poly.type
_entity_poly.pdbx_seq_one_letter_code
_entity_poly.pdbx_strand_id
1 'polypeptide(L)'
;MLSRAFYLEMKNLGLYGLVPPAIVVGLTPLTVLAATAEGQDPSIIATVCQLLIPVFAPWWPLLILREYVDSPARELLLVYAGRRGALFARMIICWVLFVALCAVSFLYLSARFGRLWLLFIAVAVQSAALIAAAYCLALVVRNTFLPLLFNVTYCVGFMLTAPNLPVSIFQLGLYDRWSDLGKVPAVGVLAVGLFAVGHWLETRGYVHTRL
;
A
#
# COMPACT_ATOMS: atom_id res chain seq x y z
N MET A 1 -22.32 -9.53 -3.86
CA MET A 1 -21.53 -10.79 -3.89
C MET A 1 -20.03 -10.55 -3.72
N LEU A 2 -19.40 -9.64 -4.49
CA LEU A 2 -17.96 -9.29 -4.33
C LEU A 2 -17.62 -8.84 -2.90
N SER A 3 -18.50 -8.02 -2.30
CA SER A 3 -18.39 -7.53 -0.92
C SER A 3 -18.44 -8.63 0.14
N ARG A 4 -19.25 -9.69 -0.07
CA ARG A 4 -19.41 -10.79 0.89
C ARG A 4 -18.20 -11.72 0.88
N ALA A 5 -17.64 -12.00 -0.29
CA ALA A 5 -16.43 -12.80 -0.43
C ALA A 5 -15.22 -12.08 0.19
N PHE A 6 -15.04 -10.79 -0.13
CA PHE A 6 -13.98 -9.97 0.44
C PHE A 6 -14.09 -9.85 1.97
N TYR A 7 -15.31 -9.69 2.50
CA TYR A 7 -15.54 -9.67 3.95
C TYR A 7 -15.10 -10.97 4.63
N LEU A 8 -15.37 -12.12 4.00
CA LEU A 8 -14.96 -13.43 4.53
C LEU A 8 -13.44 -13.61 4.49
N GLU A 9 -12.78 -13.16 3.42
CA GLU A 9 -11.31 -13.16 3.31
C GLU A 9 -10.67 -12.27 4.38
N MET A 10 -11.17 -11.05 4.56
CA MET A 10 -10.71 -10.15 5.62
C MET A 10 -10.95 -10.73 7.01
N LYS A 11 -12.05 -11.45 7.23
CA LYS A 11 -12.32 -12.17 8.49
C LYS A 11 -11.37 -13.36 8.68
N ASN A 12 -10.99 -14.04 7.59
CA ASN A 12 -10.06 -15.18 7.62
C ASN A 12 -8.65 -14.78 8.03
N LEU A 13 -8.25 -13.53 7.76
CA LEU A 13 -6.95 -12.99 8.19
C LEU A 13 -6.78 -12.94 9.71
N GLY A 14 -7.88 -12.95 10.49
CA GLY A 14 -7.85 -12.91 11.95
C GLY A 14 -7.00 -11.76 12.49
N LEU A 15 -6.04 -12.08 13.37
CA LEU A 15 -5.13 -11.11 13.98
C LEU A 15 -4.17 -10.47 12.96
N TYR A 16 -3.79 -11.17 11.89
CA TYR A 16 -2.92 -10.60 10.86
C TYR A 16 -3.60 -9.48 10.07
N GLY A 17 -4.93 -9.47 10.02
CA GLY A 17 -5.71 -8.37 9.44
C GLY A 17 -5.63 -7.06 10.25
N LEU A 18 -5.28 -7.13 11.53
CA LEU A 18 -5.19 -5.96 12.42
C LEU A 18 -3.85 -5.24 12.35
N VAL A 19 -2.84 -5.81 11.69
CA VAL A 19 -1.49 -5.22 11.62
C VAL A 19 -1.50 -3.83 10.98
N PRO A 20 -2.08 -3.59 9.78
CA PRO A 20 -2.07 -2.25 9.20
C PRO A 20 -2.87 -1.21 10.03
N PRO A 21 -4.08 -1.51 10.54
CA PRO A 21 -4.77 -0.62 11.47
C PRO A 21 -3.94 -0.29 12.72
N ALA A 22 -3.32 -1.28 13.36
CA ALA A 22 -2.54 -1.07 14.58
C ALA A 22 -1.34 -0.14 14.33
N ILE A 23 -0.71 -0.24 13.16
CA ILE A 23 0.44 0.59 12.81
C ILE A 23 0.01 1.98 12.36
N VAL A 24 -1.00 2.09 11.51
CA VAL A 24 -1.45 3.38 10.96
C VAL A 24 -2.13 4.23 12.04
N VAL A 25 -3.00 3.63 12.87
CA VAL A 25 -3.80 4.36 13.87
C VAL A 25 -3.14 4.37 15.25
N GLY A 26 -2.36 3.34 15.59
CA GLY A 26 -1.64 3.27 16.87
C GLY A 26 -0.22 3.80 16.74
N LEU A 27 0.64 3.02 16.09
CA LEU A 27 2.09 3.26 16.12
C LEU A 27 2.49 4.60 15.48
N THR A 28 1.92 4.94 14.32
CA THR A 28 2.29 6.13 13.55
C THR A 28 2.02 7.45 14.30
N PRO A 29 0.82 7.70 14.85
CA PRO A 29 0.61 8.92 15.65
C PRO A 29 1.42 8.92 16.95
N LEU A 30 1.64 7.75 17.57
CA LEU A 30 2.47 7.66 18.78
C LEU A 30 3.93 8.02 18.51
N THR A 31 4.53 7.54 17.42
CA THR A 31 5.91 7.87 17.04
C THR A 31 6.05 9.34 16.68
N VAL A 32 5.06 9.92 15.99
CA VAL A 32 5.01 11.36 15.73
C VAL A 32 4.95 12.15 17.03
N LEU A 33 4.04 11.79 17.96
CA LEU A 33 3.92 12.48 19.24
C LEU A 33 5.21 12.40 20.06
N ALA A 34 5.83 11.22 20.13
CA ALA A 34 7.11 11.03 20.83
C ALA A 34 8.22 11.91 20.25
N ALA A 35 8.39 11.90 18.93
CA ALA A 35 9.41 12.73 18.26
C ALA A 35 9.19 14.23 18.50
N THR A 36 7.93 14.69 18.47
CA THR A 36 7.62 16.11 18.74
C THR A 36 7.77 16.49 20.21
N ALA A 37 7.55 15.54 21.14
CA ALA A 37 7.76 15.76 22.57
C ALA A 37 9.25 15.93 22.92
N GLU A 38 10.13 15.28 22.16
CA GLU A 38 11.59 15.46 22.23
C GLU A 38 12.07 16.79 21.62
N GLY A 39 11.16 17.58 21.03
CA GLY A 39 11.50 18.86 20.40
C GLY A 39 12.15 18.71 19.02
N GLN A 40 11.97 17.58 18.34
CA GLN A 40 12.48 17.39 16.98
C GLN A 40 11.78 18.32 15.97
N ASP A 41 12.47 18.61 14.88
CA ASP A 41 11.96 19.47 13.82
C ASP A 41 10.62 18.96 13.27
N PRO A 42 9.64 19.85 12.97
CA PRO A 42 8.32 19.44 12.53
C PRO A 42 8.33 18.57 11.26
N SER A 43 9.36 18.69 10.41
CA SER A 43 9.58 17.84 9.24
C SER A 43 9.62 16.35 9.54
N ILE A 44 9.88 15.95 10.79
CA ILE A 44 9.86 14.55 11.23
C ILE A 44 8.50 13.89 11.01
N ILE A 45 7.40 14.66 11.08
CA ILE A 45 6.03 14.16 10.87
C ILE A 45 5.92 13.55 9.46
N ALA A 46 6.40 14.29 8.45
CA ALA A 46 6.40 13.83 7.07
C ALA A 46 7.25 12.58 6.90
N THR A 47 8.42 12.54 7.55
CA THR A 47 9.34 11.40 7.49
C THR A 47 8.73 10.13 8.06
N VAL A 48 8.16 10.21 9.26
CA VAL A 48 7.55 9.07 9.95
C VAL A 48 6.33 8.56 9.20
N CYS A 49 5.45 9.46 8.73
CA CYS A 49 4.27 9.07 7.97
C CYS A 49 4.63 8.44 6.61
N GLN A 50 5.59 9.01 5.88
CA GLN A 50 6.04 8.47 4.59
C GLN A 50 6.84 7.17 4.73
N LEU A 51 7.43 6.89 5.90
CA LEU A 51 8.09 5.61 6.16
C LEU A 51 7.08 4.54 6.57
N LEU A 52 6.36 4.75 7.67
CA LEU A 52 5.56 3.71 8.30
C LEU A 52 4.32 3.36 7.47
N ILE A 53 3.62 4.35 6.92
CA ILE A 53 2.34 4.08 6.27
C ILE A 53 2.53 3.29 4.95
N PRO A 54 3.37 3.74 4.00
CA PRO A 54 3.54 3.05 2.73
C PRO A 54 4.13 1.64 2.86
N VAL A 55 4.99 1.38 3.87
CA VAL A 55 5.54 0.03 4.15
C VAL A 55 4.44 -1.01 4.36
N PHE A 56 3.39 -0.65 5.11
CA PHE A 56 2.33 -1.58 5.48
C PHE A 56 1.13 -1.55 4.53
N ALA A 57 1.13 -0.66 3.54
CA ALA A 57 0.07 -0.59 2.53
C ALA A 57 -0.14 -1.91 1.74
N PRO A 58 0.92 -2.63 1.31
CA PRO A 58 0.77 -3.89 0.56
C PRO A 58 0.31 -5.07 1.40
N TRP A 59 0.21 -4.93 2.72
CA TRP A 59 -0.02 -6.05 3.65
C TRP A 59 -1.31 -6.81 3.35
N TRP A 60 -2.47 -6.14 3.33
CA TRP A 60 -3.74 -6.79 3.00
C TRP A 60 -3.76 -7.35 1.57
N PRO A 61 -3.37 -6.58 0.52
CA PRO A 61 -3.22 -7.11 -0.84
C PRO A 61 -2.43 -8.41 -0.91
N LEU A 62 -1.25 -8.47 -0.28
CA LEU A 62 -0.37 -9.63 -0.35
C LEU A 62 -0.91 -10.84 0.41
N LEU A 63 -1.55 -10.65 1.56
CA LEU A 63 -2.16 -11.75 2.29
C LEU A 63 -3.36 -12.33 1.54
N ILE A 64 -4.15 -11.49 0.89
CA ILE A 64 -5.23 -11.95 0.01
C ILE A 64 -4.62 -12.71 -1.18
N LEU A 65 -3.58 -12.16 -1.84
CA LEU A 65 -2.90 -12.82 -2.95
C LEU A 65 -2.27 -14.16 -2.57
N ARG A 66 -1.86 -14.35 -1.32
CA ARG A 66 -1.20 -15.56 -0.86
C ARG A 66 -2.09 -16.79 -1.06
N GLU A 67 -3.39 -16.66 -0.76
CA GLU A 67 -4.35 -17.74 -0.99
C GLU A 67 -4.49 -18.10 -2.48
N TYR A 68 -4.24 -17.15 -3.39
CA TYR A 68 -4.29 -17.35 -4.85
C TYR A 68 -3.00 -17.90 -5.44
N VAL A 69 -1.85 -17.53 -4.87
CA VAL A 69 -0.53 -17.85 -5.41
C VAL A 69 0.04 -19.14 -4.81
N ASP A 70 -0.17 -19.39 -3.51
CA ASP A 70 0.44 -20.51 -2.78
C ASP A 70 -0.48 -21.75 -2.70
N SER A 71 -1.76 -21.66 -3.03
CA SER A 71 -2.69 -22.79 -2.89
C SER A 71 -2.54 -23.81 -4.03
N PRO A 72 -2.28 -25.11 -3.73
CA PRO A 72 -2.24 -26.18 -4.73
C PRO A 72 -3.62 -26.48 -5.34
N ALA A 73 -4.71 -25.99 -4.72
CA ALA A 73 -6.07 -26.14 -5.20
C ALA A 73 -6.41 -25.08 -6.26
N ARG A 74 -5.87 -25.27 -7.48
CA ARG A 74 -6.25 -24.51 -8.69
C ARG A 74 -7.75 -24.58 -9.02
N GLU A 75 -8.50 -25.48 -8.38
CA GLU A 75 -9.91 -25.78 -8.67
C GLU A 75 -10.92 -24.80 -8.06
N LEU A 76 -10.66 -24.25 -6.86
CA LEU A 76 -11.52 -23.18 -6.30
C LEU A 76 -11.35 -21.86 -7.07
N LEU A 77 -10.15 -21.65 -7.63
CA LEU A 77 -9.88 -20.61 -8.60
C LEU A 77 -10.70 -20.80 -9.87
N LEU A 78 -10.96 -22.02 -10.37
CA LEU A 78 -11.81 -22.26 -11.54
C LEU A 78 -13.28 -21.92 -11.30
N VAL A 79 -13.81 -22.17 -10.09
CA VAL A 79 -15.19 -21.83 -9.73
C VAL A 79 -15.39 -20.30 -9.56
N TYR A 80 -14.36 -19.57 -9.10
CA TYR A 80 -14.38 -18.09 -9.03
C TYR A 80 -13.80 -17.38 -10.27
N ALA A 81 -13.04 -18.08 -11.14
CA ALA A 81 -12.43 -17.59 -12.39
C ALA A 81 -13.47 -17.23 -13.46
N GLY A 82 -14.76 -17.48 -13.20
CA GLY A 82 -15.84 -16.92 -13.99
C GLY A 82 -15.86 -15.39 -14.03
N ARG A 83 -15.15 -14.68 -13.13
CA ARG A 83 -15.05 -13.21 -13.14
C ARG A 83 -13.63 -12.73 -13.38
N ARG A 84 -13.28 -12.50 -14.65
CA ARG A 84 -12.11 -11.71 -15.07
C ARG A 84 -12.07 -10.38 -14.29
N GLY A 85 -10.93 -10.03 -13.70
CA GLY A 85 -10.72 -8.75 -13.01
C GLY A 85 -11.20 -8.67 -11.55
N ALA A 86 -11.59 -9.79 -10.95
CA ALA A 86 -11.96 -9.82 -9.54
C ALA A 86 -10.77 -9.52 -8.62
N LEU A 87 -9.54 -9.94 -8.97
CA LEU A 87 -8.34 -9.66 -8.17
C LEU A 87 -7.96 -8.19 -8.24
N PHE A 88 -7.92 -7.59 -9.43
CA PHE A 88 -7.71 -6.16 -9.59
C PHE A 88 -8.70 -5.32 -8.75
N ALA A 89 -10.00 -5.64 -8.83
CA ALA A 89 -11.02 -4.94 -8.03
C ALA A 89 -10.76 -5.05 -6.51
N ARG A 90 -10.26 -6.19 -6.04
CA ARG A 90 -9.90 -6.37 -4.62
C ARG A 90 -8.69 -5.55 -4.21
N MET A 91 -7.69 -5.39 -5.08
CA MET A 91 -6.54 -4.53 -4.80
C MET A 91 -6.97 -3.08 -4.62
N ILE A 92 -7.89 -2.60 -5.47
CA ILE A 92 -8.47 -1.27 -5.34
C ILE A 92 -9.29 -1.13 -4.05
N ILE A 93 -10.10 -2.13 -3.70
CA ILE A 93 -10.86 -2.11 -2.43
C ILE A 93 -9.90 -2.07 -1.22
N CYS A 94 -8.84 -2.86 -1.22
CA CYS A 94 -7.82 -2.82 -0.17
C CYS A 94 -7.17 -1.45 -0.06
N TRP A 95 -6.83 -0.83 -1.21
CA TRP A 95 -6.27 0.52 -1.23
C TRP A 95 -7.24 1.55 -0.66
N VAL A 96 -8.52 1.54 -1.08
CA VAL A 96 -9.53 2.48 -0.55
C VAL A 96 -9.72 2.32 0.95
N LEU A 97 -9.78 1.08 1.46
CA LEU A 97 -9.89 0.82 2.90
C LEU A 97 -8.64 1.30 3.66
N PHE A 98 -7.46 1.09 3.08
CA PHE A 98 -6.21 1.55 3.67
C PHE A 98 -6.13 3.08 3.71
N VAL A 99 -6.55 3.76 2.64
CA VAL A 99 -6.66 5.23 2.60
C VAL A 99 -7.68 5.74 3.62
N ALA A 100 -8.80 5.06 3.81
CA ALA A 100 -9.77 5.40 4.85
C ALA A 100 -9.18 5.30 6.26
N LEU A 101 -8.38 4.26 6.54
CA LEU A 101 -7.63 4.16 7.80
C LEU A 101 -6.63 5.30 7.97
N CYS A 102 -5.88 5.62 6.92
CA CYS A 102 -4.96 6.74 6.93
C CYS A 102 -5.71 8.05 7.23
N ALA A 103 -6.88 8.26 6.65
CA ALA A 103 -7.68 9.46 6.89
C ALA A 103 -8.01 9.64 8.38
N VAL A 104 -8.32 8.57 9.12
CA VAL A 104 -8.55 8.65 10.58
C VAL A 104 -7.31 9.17 11.31
N SER A 105 -6.14 8.61 11.04
CA SER A 105 -4.88 9.05 11.65
C SER A 105 -4.50 10.48 11.27
N PHE A 106 -4.69 10.84 9.99
CA PHE A 106 -4.39 12.19 9.51
C PHE A 106 -5.37 13.24 10.03
N LEU A 107 -6.64 12.89 10.28
CA LEU A 107 -7.57 13.79 10.95
C LEU A 107 -7.12 14.11 12.38
N TYR A 108 -6.67 13.09 13.12
CA TYR A 108 -6.12 13.27 14.45
C TYR A 108 -4.85 14.14 14.44
N LEU A 109 -3.88 13.80 13.58
CA LEU A 109 -2.64 14.57 13.46
C LEU A 109 -2.89 15.99 12.97
N SER A 110 -3.83 16.19 12.05
CA SER A 110 -4.16 17.52 11.53
C SER A 110 -4.81 18.41 12.59
N ALA A 111 -5.64 17.84 13.46
CA ALA A 111 -6.19 18.56 14.60
C ALA A 111 -5.10 19.05 15.58
N ARG A 112 -3.95 18.36 15.65
CA ARG A 112 -2.86 18.67 16.59
C ARG A 112 -1.76 19.57 16.00
N PHE A 113 -1.36 19.30 14.76
CA PHE A 113 -0.18 19.89 14.12
C PHE A 113 -0.51 20.82 12.95
N GLY A 114 -1.79 21.01 12.62
CA GLY A 114 -2.24 21.90 11.56
C GLY A 114 -2.51 21.19 10.24
N ARG A 115 -2.29 21.87 9.12
CA ARG A 115 -2.71 21.38 7.81
C ARG A 115 -1.77 20.27 7.30
N LEU A 116 -2.27 19.03 7.17
CA LEU A 116 -1.47 17.88 6.71
C LEU A 116 -2.05 17.20 5.44
N TRP A 117 -2.94 17.88 4.72
CA TRP A 117 -3.67 17.32 3.58
C TRP A 117 -2.78 16.95 2.40
N LEU A 118 -1.72 17.72 2.12
CA LEU A 118 -0.79 17.40 1.03
C LEU A 118 0.03 16.13 1.35
N LEU A 119 0.44 15.97 2.60
CA LEU A 119 1.12 14.76 3.07
C LEU A 119 0.18 13.54 2.99
N PHE A 120 -1.10 13.70 3.34
CA PHE A 120 -2.11 12.65 3.16
C PHE A 120 -2.25 12.22 1.69
N ILE A 121 -2.35 13.16 0.76
CA ILE A 121 -2.42 12.86 -0.68
C ILE A 121 -1.16 12.13 -1.15
N ALA A 122 0.02 12.61 -0.77
CA ALA A 122 1.29 11.98 -1.13
C ALA A 122 1.34 10.52 -0.64
N VAL A 123 1.00 10.28 0.63
CA VAL A 123 0.98 8.93 1.23
C VAL A 123 -0.08 8.04 0.57
N ALA A 124 -1.25 8.56 0.21
CA ALA A 124 -2.28 7.81 -0.50
C ALA A 124 -1.82 7.36 -1.90
N VAL A 125 -1.07 8.20 -2.61
CA VAL A 125 -0.52 7.87 -3.93
C VAL A 125 0.69 6.93 -3.82
N GLN A 126 1.58 7.16 -2.85
CA GLN A 126 2.72 6.27 -2.57
C GLN A 126 2.24 4.86 -2.19
N SER A 127 1.22 4.75 -1.33
CA SER A 127 0.62 3.47 -0.97
C SER A 127 -0.02 2.76 -2.18
N ALA A 128 -0.71 3.49 -3.06
CA ALA A 128 -1.21 2.93 -4.33
C ALA A 128 -0.08 2.35 -5.19
N ALA A 129 1.03 3.08 -5.33
CA ALA A 129 2.18 2.64 -6.12
C ALA A 129 2.81 1.36 -5.57
N LEU A 130 3.00 1.27 -4.24
CA LEU A 130 3.57 0.09 -3.59
C LEU A 130 2.62 -1.11 -3.65
N ILE A 131 1.30 -0.91 -3.50
CA ILE A 131 0.30 -1.98 -3.70
C ILE A 131 0.36 -2.49 -5.14
N ALA A 132 0.41 -1.60 -6.12
CA ALA A 132 0.50 -1.96 -7.54
C ALA A 132 1.79 -2.74 -7.86
N ALA A 133 2.92 -2.29 -7.33
CA ALA A 133 4.21 -2.95 -7.46
C ALA A 133 4.18 -4.35 -6.81
N ALA A 134 3.64 -4.44 -5.59
CA ALA A 134 3.52 -5.70 -4.86
C ALA A 134 2.66 -6.72 -5.63
N TYR A 135 1.54 -6.25 -6.16
CA TYR A 135 0.62 -7.05 -6.96
C TYR A 135 1.30 -7.59 -8.23
N CYS A 136 2.00 -6.73 -8.98
CA CYS A 136 2.76 -7.17 -10.15
C CYS A 136 3.82 -8.21 -9.79
N LEU A 137 4.63 -7.90 -8.78
CA LEU A 137 5.76 -8.75 -8.40
C LEU A 137 5.28 -10.10 -7.87
N ALA A 138 4.17 -10.13 -7.14
CA ALA A 138 3.56 -11.37 -6.65
C ALA A 138 3.12 -12.28 -7.81
N LEU A 139 2.54 -11.70 -8.87
CA LEU A 139 2.11 -12.45 -10.05
C LEU A 139 3.29 -12.96 -10.90
N VAL A 140 4.36 -12.17 -11.03
CA VAL A 140 5.57 -12.55 -11.79
C VAL A 140 6.34 -13.64 -11.08
N VAL A 141 6.62 -13.44 -9.79
CA VAL A 141 7.47 -14.32 -8.98
C VAL A 141 6.69 -15.53 -8.48
N ARG A 142 5.36 -15.47 -8.46
CA ARG A 142 4.48 -16.48 -7.85
C ARG A 142 4.85 -16.76 -6.40
N ASN A 143 5.15 -15.70 -5.66
CA ASN A 143 5.43 -15.74 -4.23
C ASN A 143 5.03 -14.40 -3.62
N THR A 144 4.35 -14.40 -2.47
CA THR A 144 3.93 -13.16 -1.78
C THR A 144 4.96 -12.64 -0.78
N PHE A 145 5.94 -13.45 -0.39
CA PHE A 145 7.02 -13.05 0.52
C PHE A 145 8.02 -12.09 -0.14
N LEU A 146 8.42 -12.37 -1.39
CA LEU A 146 9.37 -11.53 -2.12
C LEU A 146 8.86 -10.09 -2.38
N PRO A 147 7.60 -9.87 -2.79
CA PRO A 147 6.99 -8.53 -2.83
C PRO A 147 7.00 -7.81 -1.48
N LEU A 148 6.78 -8.53 -0.38
CA LEU A 148 6.80 -7.93 0.96
C LEU A 148 8.21 -7.48 1.32
N LEU A 149 9.21 -8.34 1.10
CA LEU A 149 10.61 -8.01 1.33
C LEU A 149 11.05 -6.83 0.47
N PHE A 150 10.70 -6.82 -0.83
CA PHE A 150 10.99 -5.72 -1.74
C PHE A 150 10.39 -4.40 -1.25
N ASN A 151 9.13 -4.39 -0.80
CA ASN A 151 8.51 -3.16 -0.31
C ASN A 151 9.18 -2.63 0.95
N VAL A 152 9.48 -3.51 1.91
CA VAL A 152 10.17 -3.11 3.15
C VAL A 152 11.56 -2.55 2.83
N THR A 153 12.35 -3.26 2.01
CA THR A 153 13.71 -2.80 1.65
C THR A 153 13.68 -1.53 0.82
N TYR A 154 12.73 -1.38 -0.10
CA TYR A 154 12.56 -0.17 -0.88
C TYR A 154 12.22 1.03 0.02
N CYS A 155 11.24 0.89 0.91
CA CYS A 155 10.84 1.99 1.79
C CYS A 155 11.95 2.39 2.77
N VAL A 156 12.54 1.41 3.47
CA VAL A 156 13.62 1.67 4.42
C VAL A 156 14.86 2.21 3.71
N GLY A 157 15.24 1.60 2.59
CA GLY A 157 16.42 1.98 1.81
C GLY A 157 16.32 3.41 1.27
N PHE A 158 15.26 3.72 0.53
CA PHE A 158 15.13 5.05 -0.08
C PHE A 158 14.82 6.15 0.93
N MET A 159 14.09 5.85 2.02
CA MET A 159 13.80 6.88 3.01
C MET A 159 14.99 7.21 3.90
N LEU A 160 15.82 6.22 4.26
CA LEU A 160 16.95 6.45 5.18
C LEU A 160 18.25 6.83 4.47
N THR A 161 18.50 6.31 3.26
CA THR A 161 19.81 6.48 2.63
C THR A 161 19.80 7.48 1.47
N ALA A 162 18.70 7.57 0.72
CA ALA A 162 18.72 8.33 -0.54
C ALA A 162 17.34 8.86 -0.99
N PRO A 163 16.65 9.68 -0.18
CA PRO A 163 15.29 10.15 -0.49
C PRO A 163 15.25 11.09 -1.72
N ASN A 164 16.39 11.71 -2.04
CA ASN A 164 16.51 12.67 -3.15
C ASN A 164 16.77 11.99 -4.51
N LEU A 165 16.97 10.68 -4.55
CA LEU A 165 17.13 9.99 -5.83
C LEU A 165 15.87 10.12 -6.69
N PRO A 166 16.04 10.21 -8.02
CA PRO A 166 14.90 10.32 -8.95
C PRO A 166 13.98 9.09 -8.89
N VAL A 167 14.51 7.95 -8.44
CA VAL A 167 13.77 6.69 -8.31
C VAL A 167 12.97 6.62 -6.99
N SER A 168 13.24 7.50 -6.03
CA SER A 168 12.52 7.54 -4.74
C SER A 168 11.14 8.16 -4.91
N ILE A 169 10.09 7.43 -4.51
CA ILE A 169 8.71 7.96 -4.43
C ILE A 169 8.51 8.92 -3.24
N PHE A 170 9.49 9.01 -2.32
CA PHE A 170 9.42 9.85 -1.13
C PHE A 170 9.95 11.26 -1.39
N GLN A 171 9.47 12.19 -0.58
CA GLN A 171 9.83 13.61 -0.65
C GLN A 171 10.02 14.17 0.75
N LEU A 172 11.23 14.69 0.99
CA LEU A 172 11.58 15.41 2.21
C LEU A 172 10.91 16.78 2.24
N GLY A 173 10.50 17.23 3.43
CA GLY A 173 10.00 18.60 3.64
C GLY A 173 8.57 18.86 3.14
N LEU A 174 7.79 17.82 2.83
CA LEU A 174 6.37 17.95 2.49
C LEU A 174 5.58 18.51 3.69
N TYR A 175 5.40 19.82 3.72
CA TYR A 175 4.71 20.50 4.81
C TYR A 175 3.43 21.19 4.35
N ASP A 176 3.46 22.04 3.31
CA ASP A 176 2.25 22.78 2.93
C ASP A 176 2.23 23.44 1.53
N ARG A 177 3.28 23.32 0.70
CA ARG A 177 3.29 23.95 -0.63
C ARG A 177 2.99 22.94 -1.75
N TRP A 178 2.15 23.36 -2.70
CA TRP A 178 1.83 22.59 -3.90
C TRP A 178 3.05 22.30 -4.78
N SER A 179 4.05 23.20 -4.76
CA SER A 179 5.35 22.98 -5.42
C SER A 179 6.06 21.72 -4.93
N ASP A 180 5.78 21.31 -3.69
CA ASP A 180 6.49 20.22 -3.03
C ASP A 180 5.92 18.86 -3.45
N LEU A 181 4.75 18.82 -4.09
CA LEU A 181 4.15 17.61 -4.65
C LEU A 181 4.80 17.13 -5.97
N GLY A 182 5.92 17.71 -6.40
CA GLY A 182 6.48 17.49 -7.74
C GLY A 182 6.62 16.03 -8.19
N LYS A 183 6.94 15.09 -7.28
CA LYS A 183 7.04 13.65 -7.61
C LYS A 183 5.69 12.92 -7.61
N VAL A 184 4.71 13.39 -6.85
CA VAL A 184 3.43 12.68 -6.63
C VAL A 184 2.68 12.37 -7.94
N PRO A 185 2.57 13.28 -8.93
CA PRO A 185 1.95 12.95 -10.21
C PRO A 185 2.66 11.81 -10.95
N ALA A 186 4.00 11.82 -10.98
CA ALA A 186 4.79 10.78 -11.63
C ALA A 186 4.60 9.41 -10.93
N VAL A 187 4.56 9.41 -9.59
CA VAL A 187 4.26 8.20 -8.80
C VAL A 187 2.83 7.70 -9.06
N GLY A 188 1.86 8.60 -9.24
CA GLY A 188 0.50 8.25 -9.61
C GLY A 188 0.40 7.60 -10.98
N VAL A 189 1.10 8.15 -11.99
CA VAL A 189 1.18 7.54 -13.33
C VAL A 189 1.85 6.16 -13.26
N LEU A 190 2.91 6.03 -12.47
CA LEU A 190 3.58 4.75 -12.24
C LEU A 190 2.64 3.72 -11.58
N ALA A 191 1.86 4.13 -10.58
CA ALA A 191 0.87 3.27 -9.94
C ALA A 191 -0.17 2.75 -10.94
N VAL A 192 -0.71 3.63 -11.78
CA VAL A 192 -1.68 3.25 -12.83
C VAL A 192 -1.05 2.29 -13.84
N GLY A 193 0.18 2.56 -14.29
CA GLY A 193 0.91 1.71 -15.21
C GLY A 193 1.16 0.31 -14.63
N LEU A 194 1.60 0.23 -13.38
CA LEU A 194 1.79 -1.04 -12.68
C LEU A 194 0.47 -1.79 -12.51
N PHE A 195 -0.61 -1.12 -12.10
CA PHE A 195 -1.91 -1.77 -12.01
C PHE A 195 -2.40 -2.32 -13.35
N ALA A 196 -2.19 -1.59 -14.45
CA ALA A 196 -2.52 -2.06 -15.79
C ALA A 196 -1.68 -3.29 -16.19
N VAL A 197 -0.38 -3.28 -15.91
CA VAL A 197 0.52 -4.43 -16.17
C VAL A 197 0.12 -5.64 -15.33
N GLY A 198 -0.16 -5.45 -14.04
CA GLY A 198 -0.61 -6.51 -13.15
C GLY A 198 -1.93 -7.13 -13.62
N HIS A 199 -2.89 -6.30 -14.03
CA HIS A 199 -4.16 -6.77 -14.57
C HIS A 199 -3.97 -7.54 -15.90
N TRP A 200 -3.07 -7.06 -16.76
CA TRP A 200 -2.71 -7.76 -17.99
C TRP A 200 -2.08 -9.13 -17.70
N LEU A 201 -1.16 -9.20 -16.73
CA LEU A 201 -0.54 -10.46 -16.29
C LEU A 201 -1.58 -11.43 -15.71
N GLU A 202 -2.51 -10.94 -14.89
CA GLU A 202 -3.65 -11.71 -14.38
C GLU A 202 -4.43 -12.33 -15.54
N THR A 203 -4.83 -11.53 -16.53
CA THR A 203 -5.64 -12.03 -17.67
C THR A 203 -4.90 -13.06 -18.52
N ARG A 204 -3.57 -12.95 -18.69
CA ARG A 204 -2.77 -13.93 -19.43
C ARG A 204 -2.51 -15.22 -18.66
N GLY A 205 -2.32 -15.13 -17.34
CA GLY A 205 -2.12 -16.31 -16.48
C GLY A 205 -3.29 -17.30 -16.55
N TYR A 206 -4.51 -16.80 -16.70
CA TYR A 206 -5.72 -17.61 -16.88
C TYR A 206 -5.81 -18.34 -18.23
N VAL A 207 -5.11 -17.88 -19.27
CA VAL A 207 -5.17 -18.50 -20.61
C VAL A 207 -4.33 -19.78 -20.67
N HIS A 208 -3.19 -19.83 -19.95
CA HIS A 208 -2.31 -21.00 -19.96
C HIS A 208 -2.74 -22.16 -19.05
N THR A 209 -3.79 -21.98 -18.23
CA THR A 209 -4.31 -23.03 -17.33
C THR A 209 -5.54 -23.76 -17.89
N ARG A 210 -5.96 -23.46 -19.14
CA ARG A 210 -7.11 -24.10 -19.83
C ARG A 210 -6.70 -25.13 -20.89
N LEU A 211 -5.45 -25.56 -20.93
CA LEU A 211 -4.95 -26.66 -21.77
C LEU A 211 -4.47 -27.79 -20.86
#